data_AF-A0A1A5YHZ4-F1
#
_entry.id   AF-A0A1A5YHZ4-F1
#
_cell.length_a   1.000
_cell.length_b   1.000
_cell.length_c   1.000
_cell.angle_alpha   90.00
_cell.angle_beta   90.00
_cell.angle_gamma   90.00
#
_symmetry.space_group_name_H-M   'P 1'
#
loop_
_entity.id
_entity.type
_entity.pdbx_description
1 polymer ?
#
loop_
_entity_poly.entity_id
_entity_poly.type
_entity_poly.pdbx_seq_one_letter_code
_entity_poly.pdbx_strand_id
1 'polypeptide(L)'
;MTNSRKIAGLIGPSIIALTASEWLNLHIWAINMPTITYLNGILLFIAGLSIVRAHNYWTTSWPVLVTLTGWFAILGGLYRMFFPEAQQLAENISTYVFIIFLGVIGIFMTFKAYSREGGGTTADKK
;
A
#
# COMPACT_ATOMS: atom_id res chain seq x y z
N MET A 1 4.72 0.88 -19.19
CA MET A 1 3.81 -0.08 -18.51
C MET A 1 4.54 -1.17 -17.72
N THR A 2 5.74 -1.61 -18.10
CA THR A 2 6.51 -2.65 -17.40
C THR A 2 6.93 -2.28 -15.97
N ASN A 3 7.31 -1.03 -15.73
CA ASN A 3 7.70 -0.56 -14.39
C ASN A 3 6.52 -0.54 -13.40
N SER A 4 5.32 -0.15 -13.83
CA SER A 4 4.11 -0.17 -12.99
C SER A 4 3.81 -1.58 -12.47
N ARG A 5 3.91 -2.60 -13.33
CA ARG A 5 3.66 -4.00 -12.95
C ARG A 5 4.68 -4.53 -11.96
N LYS A 6 5.98 -4.23 -12.16
CA LYS A 6 7.04 -4.63 -11.21
C LYS A 6 6.82 -4.02 -9.82
N ILE A 7 6.49 -2.73 -9.77
CA ILE A 7 6.27 -2.02 -8.51
C ILE A 7 4.98 -2.49 -7.83
N ALA A 8 3.89 -2.68 -8.59
CA ALA A 8 2.64 -3.24 -8.06
C ALA A 8 2.78 -4.69 -7.56
N GLY A 9 3.64 -5.50 -8.20
CA GLY A 9 3.94 -6.87 -7.77
C GLY A 9 4.68 -6.93 -6.43
N LEU A 10 5.41 -5.86 -6.06
CA LEU A 10 6.00 -5.72 -4.73
C LEU A 10 4.97 -5.17 -3.73
N ILE A 11 4.33 -4.04 -4.08
CA ILE A 11 3.44 -3.31 -3.18
C ILE A 11 2.19 -4.11 -2.81
N GLY A 12 1.55 -4.78 -3.78
CA GLY A 12 0.30 -5.51 -3.58
C GLY A 12 0.40 -6.54 -2.45
N PRO A 13 1.33 -7.51 -2.53
CA PRO A 13 1.57 -8.48 -1.46
C PRO A 13 1.98 -7.83 -0.13
N SER A 14 2.77 -6.75 -0.16
CA SER A 14 3.15 -6.03 1.05
C SER A 14 1.94 -5.41 1.77
N ILE A 15 1.00 -4.78 1.04
CA ILE A 15 -0.22 -4.23 1.64
C ILE A 15 -1.08 -5.35 2.24
N ILE A 16 -1.20 -6.48 1.54
CA ILE A 16 -1.97 -7.62 2.05
C ILE A 16 -1.36 -8.13 3.36
N ALA A 17 -0.05 -8.32 3.42
CA ALA A 17 0.63 -8.77 4.63
C ALA A 17 0.46 -7.76 5.79
N LEU A 18 0.63 -6.47 5.52
CA LEU A 18 0.47 -5.41 6.52
C LEU A 18 -0.96 -5.37 7.06
N THR A 19 -1.96 -5.29 6.18
CA THR A 19 -3.37 -5.19 6.58
C THR A 19 -3.85 -6.43 7.33
N ALA A 20 -3.42 -7.63 6.92
CA ALA A 20 -3.70 -8.87 7.66
C ALA A 20 -3.04 -8.85 9.05
N SER A 21 -1.80 -8.38 9.15
CA SER A 21 -1.10 -8.27 10.43
C SER A 21 -1.76 -7.27 11.38
N GLU A 22 -2.21 -6.12 10.86
CA GLU A 22 -2.89 -5.10 11.64
C GLU A 22 -4.27 -5.58 12.09
N TRP A 23 -5.00 -6.28 11.23
CA TRP A 23 -6.30 -6.87 11.58
C TRP A 23 -6.18 -7.84 12.77
N LEU A 24 -5.19 -8.73 12.74
CA LEU A 24 -4.99 -9.74 13.78
C LEU A 24 -4.43 -9.16 15.08
N ASN A 25 -3.70 -8.05 15.01
CA ASN A 25 -2.95 -7.49 16.14
C ASN A 25 -3.40 -6.06 16.49
N LEU A 26 -4.64 -5.67 16.20
CA LEU A 26 -5.09 -4.28 16.36
C LEU A 26 -4.90 -3.74 17.79
N HIS A 27 -5.03 -4.63 18.78
CA HIS A 27 -4.86 -4.34 20.20
C HIS A 27 -3.48 -3.76 20.58
N ILE A 28 -2.43 -4.01 19.79
CA ILE A 28 -1.09 -3.45 20.07
C ILE A 28 -1.07 -1.92 19.94
N TRP A 29 -2.01 -1.34 19.17
CA TRP A 29 -2.14 0.10 18.99
C TRP A 29 -2.93 0.78 20.12
N ALA A 30 -3.52 0.01 21.05
CA ALA A 30 -4.18 0.57 22.23
C ALA A 30 -3.18 1.24 23.19
N ILE A 31 -1.94 0.75 23.21
CA ILE A 31 -0.83 1.35 23.95
C ILE A 31 0.04 2.10 22.95
N ASN A 32 0.00 3.43 22.99
CA ASN A 32 0.88 4.21 22.11
C ASN A 32 2.31 4.22 22.67
N MET A 33 3.26 3.73 21.88
CA MET A 33 4.69 3.85 22.15
C MET A 33 5.29 4.83 21.13
N PRO A 34 5.43 6.13 21.48
CA PRO A 34 5.79 7.18 20.52
C PRO A 34 7.07 6.90 19.73
N THR A 35 8.07 6.28 20.36
CA THR A 35 9.33 5.89 19.71
C THR A 35 9.12 4.88 18.59
N ILE A 36 8.25 3.88 18.79
CA ILE A 36 7.92 2.87 17.79
C ILE A 36 7.07 3.49 16.68
N THR A 37 6.12 4.35 17.05
CA THR A 37 5.29 5.10 16.09
C THR A 37 6.16 5.97 15.18
N TYR A 38 7.12 6.70 15.73
CA TYR A 38 8.07 7.52 14.98
C TYR A 38 8.94 6.69 14.04
N LEU A 39 9.53 5.58 14.53
CA LEU A 39 10.34 4.67 13.72
C LEU A 39 9.53 4.08 12.56
N ASN A 40 8.31 3.64 12.83
CA ASN A 40 7.41 3.14 11.82
C ASN A 40 7.07 4.24 10.79
N GLY A 41 6.85 5.47 11.25
CA GLY A 41 6.64 6.64 10.40
C GLY A 41 7.80 6.89 9.44
N ILE A 42 9.05 6.80 9.91
CA ILE A 42 10.25 6.92 9.05
C ILE A 42 10.25 5.84 7.96
N LEU A 43 10.04 4.58 8.33
CA LEU A 43 10.04 3.47 7.38
C LEU A 43 8.95 3.64 6.31
N LEU A 44 7.74 4.02 6.74
CA LEU A 44 6.60 4.24 5.86
C LEU A 44 6.85 5.43 4.92
N PHE A 45 7.44 6.52 5.44
CA PHE A 45 7.81 7.69 4.65
C PHE A 45 8.86 7.35 3.58
N ILE A 46 9.95 6.68 3.94
CA ILE A 46 11.01 6.29 3.01
C ILE A 46 10.47 5.34 1.93
N ALA A 47 9.62 4.37 2.33
CA ALA A 47 8.97 3.47 1.39
C ALA A 47 8.06 4.23 0.41
N GLY A 48 7.20 5.11 0.91
CA GLY A 48 6.33 5.95 0.09
C GLY A 48 7.11 6.85 -0.87
N LEU A 49 8.17 7.50 -0.39
CA LEU A 49 9.05 8.35 -1.20
C LEU A 49 9.73 7.55 -2.30
N SER A 50 10.20 6.34 -2.00
CA SER A 50 10.81 5.43 -2.98
C SER A 50 9.81 5.05 -4.08
N ILE A 51 8.55 4.77 -3.70
CA ILE A 51 7.47 4.43 -4.64
C ILE A 51 7.16 5.63 -5.54
N VAL A 52 6.94 6.82 -4.98
CA VAL A 52 6.62 8.02 -5.77
C VAL A 52 7.79 8.37 -6.69
N ARG A 53 9.04 8.28 -6.21
CA ARG A 53 10.23 8.52 -7.05
C ARG A 53 10.34 7.55 -8.22
N ALA A 54 10.01 6.28 -8.01
CA ALA A 54 10.02 5.26 -9.07
C ALA A 54 8.76 5.28 -9.96
N HIS A 55 7.64 5.76 -9.41
CA HIS A 55 6.31 5.67 -10.01
C HIS A 55 5.37 6.81 -9.61
N ASN A 56 5.53 7.97 -10.24
CA ASN A 56 4.61 9.10 -10.12
C ASN A 56 3.93 9.39 -11.46
N TYR A 57 2.98 8.53 -11.84
CA TYR A 57 2.25 8.66 -13.09
C TYR A 57 0.76 8.84 -12.81
N TRP A 58 0.26 10.06 -13.02
CA TRP A 58 -1.15 10.39 -12.91
C TRP A 58 -1.86 10.06 -14.22
N THR A 59 -2.21 8.78 -14.39
CA THR A 59 -2.96 8.28 -15.55
C THR A 59 -4.37 7.89 -15.13
N THR A 60 -5.35 7.97 -16.02
CA THR A 60 -6.71 7.45 -15.75
C THR A 60 -6.76 5.93 -15.60
N SER A 61 -5.67 5.23 -15.94
CA SER A 61 -5.52 3.78 -15.82
C SER A 61 -5.15 3.35 -14.40
N TRP A 62 -5.22 2.05 -14.14
CA TRP A 62 -4.88 1.43 -12.85
C TRP A 62 -3.51 1.80 -12.22
N PRO A 63 -2.43 2.20 -12.94
CA PRO A 63 -1.17 2.61 -12.31
C PRO A 63 -1.30 3.78 -11.35
N VAL A 64 -2.37 4.58 -11.45
CA VAL A 64 -2.64 5.66 -10.48
C VAL A 64 -2.78 5.14 -9.05
N LEU A 65 -3.27 3.91 -8.86
CA LEU A 65 -3.38 3.30 -7.53
C LEU A 65 -2.02 3.09 -6.88
N VAL A 66 -0.98 2.80 -7.67
CA VAL A 66 0.40 2.68 -7.20
C VAL A 66 0.92 4.03 -6.73
N THR A 67 0.68 5.08 -7.53
CA THR A 67 1.07 6.45 -7.17
C THR A 67 0.32 6.93 -5.93
N LEU A 68 -0.99 6.68 -5.84
CA LEU A 68 -1.79 6.97 -4.64
C LEU A 68 -1.25 6.26 -3.42
N THR A 69 -0.92 4.97 -3.53
CA THR A 69 -0.32 4.22 -2.41
C THR A 69 0.99 4.84 -1.94
N GLY A 70 1.86 5.23 -2.87
CA GLY A 70 3.11 5.93 -2.54
C GLY A 70 2.86 7.22 -1.78
N TRP A 71 1.90 8.04 -2.23
CA TRP A 71 1.52 9.27 -1.55
C TRP A 71 0.87 9.03 -0.18
N PHE A 72 -0.02 8.04 -0.05
CA PHE A 72 -0.59 7.64 1.24
C PHE A 72 0.49 7.22 2.23
N ALA A 73 1.49 6.45 1.80
CA ALA A 73 2.62 6.08 2.64
C ALA A 73 3.48 7.30 3.05
N ILE A 74 3.71 8.25 2.15
CA ILE A 74 4.39 9.51 2.49
C ILE A 74 3.60 10.28 3.57
N LEU A 75 2.31 10.50 3.34
CA LEU A 75 1.48 11.30 4.24
C LEU A 75 1.28 10.61 5.60
N GLY A 76 1.01 9.30 5.60
CA GLY A 76 0.88 8.51 6.83
C GLY A 76 2.21 8.43 7.60
N GLY A 77 3.33 8.31 6.88
CA GLY A 77 4.67 8.33 7.47
C GLY A 77 4.98 9.67 8.13
N LEU A 78 4.73 10.78 7.43
CA LEU A 78 4.90 12.13 7.98
C LEU A 78 4.01 12.36 9.19
N TYR A 79 2.73 11.95 9.14
CA TYR A 79 1.83 12.06 10.29
C TYR A 79 2.39 11.35 11.52
N ARG A 80 2.86 10.10 11.36
CA ARG A 80 3.48 9.33 12.46
C ARG A 80 4.78 9.95 12.96
N MET A 81 5.53 10.66 12.12
CA MET A 81 6.77 11.35 12.51
C MET A 81 6.51 12.65 13.27
N PHE A 82 5.56 13.47 12.83
CA PHE A 82 5.25 14.77 13.45
C PHE A 82 4.29 14.65 14.63
N PHE A 83 3.47 13.60 14.68
CA PHE A 83 2.49 13.35 15.72
C PHE A 83 2.62 11.92 16.28
N PRO A 84 3.80 11.54 16.83
CA PRO A 84 4.04 10.17 17.30
C PRO A 84 3.18 9.82 18.52
N GLU A 85 2.75 10.81 19.30
CA GLU A 85 1.88 10.63 20.47
C GLU A 85 0.38 10.53 20.11
N ALA A 86 0.01 10.87 18.87
CA ALA A 86 -1.38 10.74 18.45
C ALA A 86 -1.80 9.27 18.40
N GLN A 87 -3.04 9.00 18.79
CA GLN A 87 -3.62 7.66 18.68
C GLN A 87 -3.71 7.28 17.20
N GLN A 88 -3.03 6.19 16.83
CA GLN A 88 -2.89 5.80 15.42
C GLN A 88 -4.11 5.05 14.89
N LEU A 89 -4.47 3.96 15.57
CA LEU A 89 -5.58 3.10 15.17
C LEU A 89 -6.41 2.79 16.42
N ALA A 90 -7.63 3.32 16.47
CA ALA A 90 -8.60 2.93 17.48
C ALA A 90 -9.27 1.62 17.07
N GLU A 91 -9.59 0.75 18.03
CA GLU A 91 -10.38 -0.46 17.78
C GLU A 91 -11.85 -0.10 17.56
N ASN A 92 -12.16 0.45 16.39
CA ASN A 92 -13.50 0.81 15.98
C ASN A 92 -13.80 0.31 14.56
N ILE A 93 -15.09 0.27 14.22
CA ILE A 93 -15.57 -0.19 12.91
C ILE A 93 -14.90 0.57 11.77
N SER A 94 -14.67 1.88 11.93
CA SER A 94 -14.03 2.72 10.91
C SER A 94 -12.61 2.25 10.58
N THR A 95 -11.82 1.86 11.58
CA THR A 95 -10.48 1.31 11.38
C THR A 95 -10.53 -0.01 10.62
N TYR A 96 -11.43 -0.93 10.99
CA TYR A 96 -11.59 -2.19 10.29
C TYR A 96 -12.02 -2.02 8.82
N VAL A 97 -12.96 -1.11 8.55
CA VAL A 97 -13.38 -0.75 7.19
C VAL A 97 -12.20 -0.19 6.38
N PHE A 98 -11.38 0.67 6.99
CA PHE A 98 -10.18 1.20 6.36
C PHE A 98 -9.15 0.11 6.05
N ILE A 99 -8.89 -0.81 6.97
CA ILE A 99 -7.98 -1.96 6.76
C ILE A 99 -8.48 -2.85 5.64
N ILE A 100 -9.79 -3.18 5.61
CA ILE A 100 -10.39 -3.98 4.53
C ILE A 100 -10.24 -3.26 3.18
N PHE A 101 -10.52 -1.96 3.14
CA PHE A 101 -10.38 -1.15 1.93
C PHE A 101 -8.95 -1.19 1.39
N LEU A 102 -7.94 -1.00 2.24
CA LEU A 102 -6.54 -1.14 1.85
C LEU A 102 -6.19 -2.56 1.40
N GLY A 103 -6.70 -3.58 2.09
CA GLY A 103 -6.51 -4.98 1.72
C GLY A 103 -7.06 -5.29 0.33
N VAL A 104 -8.27 -4.81 0.02
CA VAL A 104 -8.89 -4.95 -1.31
C VAL A 104 -8.05 -4.26 -2.39
N ILE A 105 -7.51 -3.07 -2.11
CA ILE A 105 -6.58 -2.39 -3.03
C ILE A 105 -5.31 -3.22 -3.25
N GLY A 106 -4.72 -3.79 -2.19
CA GLY A 106 -3.56 -4.67 -2.28
C GLY A 106 -3.82 -5.92 -3.12
N ILE A 107 -4.98 -6.55 -2.92
CA ILE A 107 -5.44 -7.70 -3.72
C ILE A 107 -5.58 -7.29 -5.19
N PHE A 108 -6.26 -6.19 -5.48
CA PHE A 108 -6.45 -5.69 -6.84
C PHE A 108 -5.12 -5.41 -7.54
N MET A 109 -4.18 -4.74 -6.86
CA MET A 109 -2.85 -4.46 -7.41
C MET A 109 -2.06 -5.74 -7.67
N THR A 110 -2.15 -6.72 -6.78
CA THR A 110 -1.55 -8.05 -6.97
C THR A 110 -2.12 -8.72 -8.21
N PHE A 111 -3.45 -8.79 -8.34
CA PHE A 111 -4.09 -9.37 -9.52
C PHE A 111 -3.63 -8.69 -10.82
N LYS A 112 -3.61 -7.35 -10.87
CA LYS A 112 -3.17 -6.62 -12.08
C LYS A 112 -1.68 -6.73 -12.37
N ALA A 113 -0.84 -6.92 -11.35
CA ALA A 113 0.60 -7.12 -11.52
C ALA A 113 0.91 -8.51 -12.09
N TYR A 114 0.18 -9.54 -11.62
CA TYR A 114 0.42 -10.94 -11.98
C TYR A 114 -0.47 -11.47 -13.10
N SER A 115 -1.58 -10.80 -13.45
CA SER A 115 -2.36 -11.14 -14.64
C SER A 115 -1.54 -10.83 -15.89
N ARG A 116 -0.94 -11.85 -16.50
CA ARG A 116 -0.44 -11.79 -17.89
C ARG A 116 -1.60 -11.37 -18.79
N GLU A 117 -1.37 -10.46 -19.72
CA GLU A 117 -2.18 -10.39 -20.94
C GLU A 117 -2.03 -11.73 -21.65
N GLY A 118 -3.00 -12.63 -21.45
CA GLY A 118 -3.23 -13.74 -22.36
C GLY A 118 -3.82 -13.14 -23.63
N GLY A 119 -3.02 -13.09 -24.70
CA GLY A 119 -3.48 -12.58 -25.99
C GLY A 119 -2.33 -12.32 -26.95
N GLY A 120 -1.57 -13.36 -27.26
CA GLY A 120 -0.41 -13.23 -28.14
C GLY A 120 0.11 -14.55 -28.67
N THR A 121 -0.77 -15.46 -29.10
CA THR A 121 -0.40 -16.40 -30.16
C THR A 121 -1.50 -16.34 -31.21
N THR A 122 -1.19 -15.55 -32.23
CA THR A 122 -1.85 -15.47 -33.52
C THR A 122 -2.28 -16.85 -34.01
N ALA A 123 -3.53 -16.91 -34.46
CA ALA A 123 -3.90 -17.80 -35.53
C ALA A 123 -2.88 -17.64 -36.67
N ASP A 124 -2.08 -18.66 -36.92
CA ASP A 124 -1.49 -18.85 -38.23
C ASP A 124 -2.34 -19.87 -38.97
N LYS A 125 -3.27 -19.32 -39.77
CA LYS A 125 -3.84 -20.03 -40.90
C LYS A 125 -2.83 -19.88 -42.04
N LYS A 126 -2.11 -20.96 -42.37
CA LYS A 126 -1.85 -21.36 -43.76
C LYS A 126 -1.44 -22.82 -43.83
#